data_AF-A0A9D1HNJ5-F1
#
_entry.id   AF-A0A9D1HNJ5-F1
#
_cell.length_a   1.000
_cell.length_b   1.000
_cell.length_c   1.000
_cell.angle_alpha   90.00
_cell.angle_beta   90.00
_cell.angle_gamma   90.00
#
_symmetry.space_group_name_H-M   'P 1'
#
loop_
_entity.id
_entity.type
_entity.pdbx_description
1 polymer ?
#
loop_
_entity_poly.entity_id
_entity_poly.type
_entity_poly.pdbx_seq_one_letter_code
_entity_poly.pdbx_strand_id
1 'polypeptide(L)'
;MMDYFRDRWWLLGLGLSFIALASLLFWLYAIPLEVIGYLLVLYVFFLLLLVPYDYYRYRTRKRQLKMIQKHFMVMEDLVLPQRRVYERDYAAIIERMAAAMASQKAAYHRCEQSRQQYHTLWVHQIKLPIAALKLQLETEEEPDVGKLKAELMRIDRYVNMSLAYARLNSSTSDYLFRSYALDDLIKKALRLKWYL
;
A
#
# COMPACT_ATOMS: atom_id res chain seq x y z
N MET A 1 -15.28 20.85 18.57
CA MET A 1 -16.10 20.85 19.80
C MET A 1 -17.31 19.95 19.65
N MET A 2 -18.02 19.97 18.51
CA MET A 2 -19.23 19.15 18.28
C MET A 2 -19.01 17.64 18.38
N ASP A 3 -17.88 17.09 17.91
CA ASP A 3 -17.64 15.63 18.00
C ASP A 3 -17.43 15.13 19.45
N TYR A 4 -17.06 16.01 20.38
CA TYR A 4 -16.81 15.64 21.77
C TYR A 4 -18.12 15.40 22.54
N PHE A 5 -19.18 16.15 22.22
CA PHE A 5 -20.50 15.96 22.83
C PHE A 5 -21.22 14.73 22.29
N ARG A 6 -20.96 14.33 21.03
CA ARG A 6 -21.61 13.16 20.40
C ARG A 6 -21.14 11.83 21.02
N ASP A 7 -19.86 11.70 21.35
CA ASP A 7 -19.30 10.48 21.97
C ASP A 7 -19.66 10.31 23.46
N ARG A 8 -20.12 11.38 24.11
CA ARG A 8 -20.32 11.44 25.57
C ARG A 8 -21.73 11.80 25.99
N TRP A 9 -22.70 11.62 25.10
CA TRP A 9 -24.13 11.74 25.39
C TRP A 9 -24.59 10.89 26.59
N TRP A 10 -23.90 9.78 26.88
CA TRP A 10 -24.14 8.95 28.05
C TRP A 10 -23.87 9.66 29.39
N LEU A 11 -22.98 10.66 29.45
CA LEU A 11 -22.77 11.49 30.65
C LEU A 11 -23.94 12.43 30.90
N LEU A 12 -24.55 12.95 29.82
CA LEU A 12 -25.78 13.75 29.93
C LEU A 12 -26.94 12.85 30.38
N GLY A 13 -27.03 11.63 29.86
CA GLY A 13 -27.99 10.62 30.31
C GLY A 13 -27.83 10.24 31.78
N LEU A 14 -26.59 10.08 32.25
CA LEU A 14 -26.30 9.77 33.65
C LEU A 14 -26.66 10.94 34.59
N GLY A 15 -26.45 12.19 34.14
CA GLY A 15 -26.91 13.38 34.87
C GLY A 15 -28.42 13.50 34.93
N LEU A 16 -29.12 13.22 33.84
CA LEU A 16 -30.59 13.19 33.80
C LEU A 16 -31.16 12.12 34.74
N SER A 17 -30.53 10.94 34.77
CA SER A 17 -30.91 9.86 35.69
C SER A 17 -30.74 10.25 37.16
N PHE A 18 -29.65 10.93 37.50
CA PHE A 18 -29.42 11.40 38.88
C PHE A 18 -30.39 12.49 39.31
N ILE A 19 -30.73 13.43 38.41
CA ILE A 19 -31.75 14.45 38.66
C ILE A 19 -33.13 13.79 38.85
N ALA A 20 -33.48 12.81 38.02
CA ALA A 20 -34.72 12.05 38.16
C ALA A 20 -34.78 11.29 39.50
N LEU A 21 -33.67 10.67 39.92
CA LEU A 21 -33.57 10.00 41.22
C LEU A 21 -33.72 10.98 42.40
N ALA A 22 -33.08 12.15 42.33
CA ALA A 22 -33.21 13.18 43.35
C ALA A 22 -34.65 13.75 43.43
N SER A 23 -35.30 13.95 42.29
CA SER A 23 -36.71 14.35 42.22
C SER A 23 -37.66 13.27 42.74
N LEU A 24 -37.38 11.99 42.46
CA LEU A 24 -38.14 10.86 42.99
C LEU A 24 -38.02 10.75 44.52
N LEU A 25 -36.82 10.94 45.06
CA LEU A 25 -36.55 10.94 46.50
C LEU A 25 -37.25 12.11 47.20
N PHE A 26 -37.29 13.30 46.58
CA PHE A 26 -38.05 14.43 47.08
C PHE A 26 -39.55 14.12 47.18
N TRP A 27 -40.11 13.55 46.11
CA TRP A 27 -41.54 13.20 46.06
C TRP A 27 -41.92 12.12 47.06
N LEU A 28 -41.05 11.11 47.27
CA LEU A 28 -41.35 9.97 48.13
C LEU A 28 -41.12 10.23 49.63
N TYR A 29 -40.15 11.07 49.99
CA TYR A 29 -39.73 11.27 51.38
C TYR A 29 -39.99 12.67 51.96
N ALA A 30 -40.51 13.63 51.18
CA ALA A 30 -40.72 15.03 51.61
C ALA A 30 -39.49 15.63 52.31
N ILE A 31 -38.30 15.29 51.81
CA ILE A 31 -37.02 15.68 52.40
C ILE A 31 -36.87 17.21 52.32
N PRO A 32 -36.39 17.88 53.37
CA PRO A 32 -36.11 19.32 53.33
C PRO A 32 -35.17 19.66 52.16
N LEU A 33 -35.52 20.73 51.44
CA LEU A 33 -34.87 21.18 50.20
C LEU A 33 -33.35 21.38 50.37
N GLU A 34 -32.91 21.64 51.60
CA GLU A 34 -31.51 21.82 51.99
C GLU A 34 -30.64 20.60 51.65
N VAL A 35 -31.12 19.39 51.94
CA VAL A 35 -30.35 18.14 51.70
C VAL A 35 -30.15 17.89 50.21
N ILE A 36 -31.16 18.21 49.40
CA ILE A 36 -31.08 18.10 47.93
C ILE A 36 -30.12 19.15 47.37
N GLY A 37 -30.13 20.36 47.94
CA GLY A 37 -29.15 21.40 47.63
C GLY A 37 -27.71 20.92 47.82
N TYR A 38 -27.41 20.29 48.96
CA TYR A 38 -26.07 19.74 49.22
C TYR A 38 -25.67 18.64 48.23
N LEU A 39 -26.59 17.73 47.88
CA LEU A 39 -26.32 16.67 46.88
C LEU A 39 -26.11 17.23 45.48
N LEU A 40 -26.87 18.25 45.08
CA LEU A 40 -26.70 18.94 43.79
C LEU A 40 -25.36 19.65 43.71
N VAL A 41 -24.97 20.38 44.75
CA VAL A 41 -23.67 21.08 44.80
C VAL A 41 -22.52 20.09 44.72
N LEU A 42 -22.60 18.97 45.45
CA LEU A 42 -21.59 17.92 45.41
C LEU A 42 -21.50 17.28 44.02
N TYR A 43 -22.65 17.02 43.38
CA TYR A 43 -22.69 16.48 42.02
C TYR A 43 -22.09 17.44 40.98
N VAL A 44 -22.44 18.72 41.04
CA VAL A 44 -21.87 19.76 40.17
C VAL A 44 -20.36 19.87 40.40
N PHE A 45 -19.89 19.77 41.65
CA PHE A 45 -18.46 19.78 41.97
C PHE A 45 -17.71 18.60 41.33
N PHE A 46 -18.25 17.37 41.40
CA PHE A 46 -17.64 16.21 40.74
C PHE A 46 -17.63 16.34 39.21
N LEU A 47 -18.71 16.86 38.61
CA LEU A 47 -18.72 17.14 37.16
C LEU A 47 -17.68 18.19 36.77
N LEU A 48 -17.56 19.25 37.56
CA LEU A 48 -16.63 20.34 37.31
C LEU A 48 -15.18 19.88 37.42
N LEU A 49 -14.87 18.83 38.20
CA LEU A 49 -13.54 18.22 38.25
C LEU A 49 -13.28 17.22 37.10
N LEU A 50 -14.26 16.38 36.77
CA LEU A 50 -14.08 15.31 35.78
C LEU A 50 -14.04 15.83 34.33
N VAL A 51 -14.89 16.79 33.99
CA VAL A 51 -15.00 17.35 32.62
C VAL A 51 -13.69 17.98 32.14
N PRO A 52 -13.00 18.87 32.89
CA PRO A 52 -11.74 19.42 32.46
C PRO A 52 -10.62 18.38 32.43
N TYR A 53 -10.55 17.44 33.38
CA TYR A 53 -9.55 16.37 33.36
C TYR A 53 -9.62 15.55 32.05
N ASP A 54 -10.82 15.16 31.65
CA ASP A 54 -11.01 14.45 30.39
C ASP A 54 -10.84 15.34 29.15
N TYR A 55 -11.19 16.62 29.24
CA TYR A 55 -10.97 17.56 28.14
C TYR A 55 -9.49 17.78 27.87
N TYR A 56 -8.68 17.98 28.91
CA TYR A 56 -7.23 18.07 28.80
C TYR A 56 -6.65 16.77 28.20
N ARG A 57 -7.11 15.61 28.66
CA ARG A 57 -6.67 14.30 28.15
C ARG A 57 -7.04 14.07 26.68
N TYR A 58 -8.27 14.41 26.28
CA TYR A 58 -8.75 14.28 24.91
C TYR A 58 -8.00 15.23 23.97
N ARG A 59 -7.72 16.46 24.40
CA ARG A 59 -6.97 17.44 23.60
C ARG A 59 -5.53 16.99 23.36
N THR A 60 -4.88 16.41 24.36
CA THR A 60 -3.54 15.83 24.21
C THR A 60 -3.55 14.64 23.24
N ARG A 61 -4.55 13.75 23.32
CA ARG A 61 -4.73 12.64 22.37
C ARG A 61 -4.97 13.11 20.94
N LYS A 62 -5.87 14.08 20.72
CA LYS A 62 -6.11 14.64 19.38
C LYS A 62 -4.91 15.39 18.82
N ARG A 63 -4.08 16.01 19.67
CA ARG A 63 -2.82 16.63 19.25
C ARG A 63 -1.80 15.57 18.81
N GLN A 64 -1.64 14.49 19.56
CA GLN A 64 -0.76 13.38 19.18
C GLN A 64 -1.20 12.73 17.87
N LEU A 65 -2.51 12.47 17.70
CA LEU A 65 -3.06 11.93 16.45
C LEU A 65 -2.87 12.87 15.25
N LYS A 66 -3.08 14.18 15.44
CA LYS A 66 -2.87 15.18 14.36
C LYS A 66 -1.39 15.34 13.98
N MET A 67 -0.48 15.21 14.94
CA MET A 67 0.96 15.24 14.66
C MET A 67 1.39 14.00 13.87
N ILE A 68 0.86 12.82 14.23
CA ILE A 68 1.06 11.57 13.48
C ILE A 68 0.46 11.66 12.07
N GLN A 69 -0.76 12.21 11.93
CA GLN A 69 -1.41 12.36 10.62
C GLN A 69 -0.66 13.35 9.71
N LYS A 70 -0.05 14.40 10.26
CA LYS A 70 0.82 15.32 9.49
C LYS A 70 2.16 14.69 9.09
N HIS A 71 2.66 13.72 9.85
CA HIS A 71 3.93 13.01 9.57
C HIS A 71 3.74 11.66 8.85
N PHE A 72 2.50 11.26 8.58
CA PHE A 72 2.17 10.01 7.87
C PHE A 72 2.77 9.94 6.45
N MET A 73 3.15 11.08 5.87
CA MET A 73 3.87 11.11 4.58
C MET A 73 5.39 10.89 4.69
N VAL A 74 5.98 10.87 5.89
CA VAL A 74 7.46 10.97 6.04
C VAL A 74 8.07 9.92 6.98
N MET A 75 7.33 9.32 7.92
CA MET A 75 7.94 8.45 8.93
C MET A 75 7.58 6.97 8.72
N GLU A 76 8.57 6.20 8.29
CA GLU A 76 8.57 4.72 8.21
C GLU A 76 8.50 4.05 9.60
N ASP A 77 8.81 4.79 10.68
CA ASP A 77 8.86 4.29 12.06
C ASP A 77 7.78 4.90 12.96
N LEU A 78 6.53 4.45 12.80
CA LEU A 78 5.42 4.94 13.61
C LEU A 78 5.22 4.09 14.88
N VAL A 79 5.87 4.45 15.98
CA VAL A 79 5.56 3.85 17.30
C VAL A 79 4.32 4.52 17.89
N LEU A 80 3.16 3.87 17.74
CA LEU A 80 1.91 4.31 18.37
C LEU A 80 1.98 4.11 19.90
N PRO A 81 1.57 5.09 20.74
CA PRO A 81 1.56 4.92 22.19
C PRO A 81 0.49 3.90 22.62
N GLN A 82 0.93 2.70 22.99
CA GLN A 82 0.08 1.55 23.31
C GLN A 82 -0.39 1.55 24.79
N ARG A 83 -1.49 2.25 25.13
CA ARG A 83 -2.02 2.28 26.52
C ARG A 83 -3.33 1.50 26.75
N ARG A 84 -4.07 1.08 25.72
CA ARG A 84 -5.24 0.17 25.85
C ARG A 84 -5.12 -1.05 24.92
N VAL A 85 -5.74 -2.17 25.30
CA VAL A 85 -5.74 -3.42 24.52
C VAL A 85 -6.20 -3.19 23.07
N TYR A 86 -7.34 -2.50 22.89
CA TYR A 86 -7.85 -2.18 21.55
C TYR A 86 -6.91 -1.28 20.73
N GLU A 87 -6.17 -0.36 21.36
CA GLU A 87 -5.22 0.52 20.67
C GLU A 87 -4.01 -0.28 20.13
N ARG A 88 -3.68 -1.45 20.73
CA ARG A 88 -2.63 -2.36 20.24
C ARG A 88 -3.08 -3.13 19.00
N ASP A 89 -4.30 -3.62 18.98
CA ASP A 89 -4.82 -4.37 17.84
C ASP A 89 -4.89 -3.49 16.58
N TYR A 90 -5.34 -2.24 16.73
CA TYR A 90 -5.31 -1.27 15.64
C TYR A 90 -3.88 -0.96 15.17
N ALA A 91 -2.93 -0.77 16.09
CA ALA A 91 -1.53 -0.55 15.74
C ALA A 91 -0.95 -1.73 14.95
N ALA A 92 -1.20 -2.96 15.39
CA ALA A 92 -0.74 -4.16 14.72
C ALA A 92 -1.33 -4.32 13.31
N ILE A 93 -2.61 -3.98 13.12
CA ILE A 93 -3.25 -3.98 11.79
C ILE A 93 -2.58 -2.94 10.88
N ILE A 94 -2.37 -1.72 11.39
CA ILE A 94 -1.74 -0.63 10.62
C ILE A 94 -0.30 -1.01 10.22
N GLU A 95 0.49 -1.56 11.14
CA GLU A 95 1.86 -2.01 10.86
C GLU A 95 1.88 -3.11 9.79
N ARG A 96 0.98 -4.09 9.88
CA ARG A 96 0.86 -5.14 8.85
C ARG A 96 0.47 -4.57 7.49
N MET A 97 -0.45 -3.62 7.44
CA MET A 97 -0.83 -2.95 6.20
C MET A 97 0.33 -2.13 5.63
N ALA A 98 1.07 -1.40 6.46
CA ALA A 98 2.23 -0.63 6.03
C ALA A 98 3.33 -1.55 5.47
N ALA A 99 3.64 -2.65 6.16
CA ALA A 99 4.61 -3.65 5.69
C ALA A 99 4.17 -4.31 4.36
N ALA A 100 2.87 -4.62 4.22
CA ALA A 100 2.32 -5.16 2.98
C ALA A 100 2.44 -4.15 1.83
N MET A 101 2.10 -2.87 2.05
CA MET A 101 2.25 -1.81 1.06
C MET A 101 3.71 -1.58 0.67
N ALA A 102 4.63 -1.57 1.63
CA ALA A 102 6.06 -1.43 1.39
C ALA A 102 6.61 -2.60 0.56
N SER A 103 6.23 -3.83 0.88
CA SER A 103 6.66 -5.01 0.13
C SER A 103 6.09 -5.04 -1.30
N GLN A 104 4.83 -4.66 -1.48
CA GLN A 104 4.21 -4.52 -2.81
C GLN A 104 4.89 -3.43 -3.65
N LYS A 105 5.17 -2.28 -3.05
CA LYS A 105 5.88 -1.17 -3.72
C LYS A 105 7.31 -1.59 -4.12
N ALA A 106 8.02 -2.27 -3.23
CA ALA A 106 9.34 -2.81 -3.53
C ALA A 106 9.31 -3.85 -4.66
N ALA A 107 8.31 -4.75 -4.66
CA ALA A 107 8.13 -5.73 -5.73
C ALA A 107 7.84 -5.06 -7.08
N TYR A 108 6.97 -4.05 -7.10
CA TYR A 108 6.67 -3.26 -8.30
C TYR A 108 7.93 -2.56 -8.83
N HIS A 109 8.67 -1.86 -7.97
CA HIS A 109 9.91 -1.19 -8.37
C HIS A 109 10.96 -2.16 -8.93
N ARG A 110 11.10 -3.35 -8.33
CA ARG A 110 12.00 -4.39 -8.86
C ARG A 110 11.58 -4.85 -10.25
N CYS A 111 10.29 -5.14 -10.45
CA CYS A 111 9.76 -5.54 -11.76
C CYS A 111 10.02 -4.46 -12.83
N GLU A 112 9.75 -3.21 -12.49
CA GLU A 112 9.95 -2.08 -13.40
C GLU A 112 11.44 -1.85 -13.71
N GLN A 113 12.32 -1.97 -12.71
CA GLN A 113 13.77 -1.91 -12.92
C GLN A 113 14.27 -3.04 -13.81
N SER A 114 13.81 -4.28 -13.59
CA SER A 114 14.15 -5.42 -14.45
C SER A 114 13.65 -5.22 -15.88
N ARG A 115 12.45 -4.67 -16.07
CA ARG A 115 11.91 -4.30 -17.40
C ARG A 115 12.78 -3.28 -18.12
N GLN A 116 13.20 -2.23 -17.41
CA GLN A 116 14.09 -1.20 -17.96
C GLN A 116 15.47 -1.76 -18.31
N GLN A 117 16.06 -2.58 -17.43
CA GLN A 117 17.34 -3.25 -17.69
C GLN A 117 17.27 -4.12 -18.95
N TYR A 118 16.17 -4.86 -19.13
CA TYR A 118 15.98 -5.71 -20.30
C TYR A 118 15.91 -4.89 -21.61
N HIS A 119 15.16 -3.77 -21.58
CA HIS A 119 15.10 -2.86 -22.72
C HIS A 119 16.48 -2.28 -23.08
N THR A 120 17.24 -1.84 -22.07
CA THR A 120 18.59 -1.31 -22.26
C THR A 120 19.53 -2.37 -22.85
N LEU A 121 19.53 -3.59 -22.31
CA LEU A 121 20.33 -4.70 -22.83
C LEU A 121 19.99 -5.01 -24.29
N TRP A 122 18.71 -5.05 -24.63
CA TRP A 122 18.27 -5.33 -26.00
C TRP A 122 18.72 -4.24 -26.98
N VAL A 123 18.58 -2.96 -26.62
CA VAL A 123 19.08 -1.84 -27.45
C VAL A 123 20.59 -1.94 -27.63
N HIS A 124 21.34 -2.35 -26.62
CA HIS A 124 22.78 -2.59 -26.77
C HIS A 124 23.06 -3.74 -27.74
N GLN A 125 22.36 -4.87 -27.60
CA GLN A 125 22.56 -6.05 -28.45
C GLN A 125 22.22 -5.80 -29.91
N ILE A 126 21.21 -4.98 -30.22
CA ILE A 126 20.84 -4.70 -31.62
C ILE A 126 21.81 -3.74 -32.30
N LYS A 127 22.50 -2.87 -31.54
CA LYS A 127 23.49 -1.93 -32.09
C LYS A 127 24.76 -2.63 -32.60
N LEU A 128 25.15 -3.73 -31.96
CA LEU A 128 26.37 -4.47 -32.31
C LEU A 128 26.36 -5.04 -33.75
N PRO A 129 25.34 -5.81 -34.20
CA PRO A 129 25.25 -6.28 -35.58
C PRO A 129 25.07 -5.13 -36.57
N ILE A 130 24.38 -4.04 -36.19
CA ILE A 130 24.27 -2.83 -37.03
C ILE A 130 25.65 -2.19 -37.26
N ALA A 131 26.49 -2.12 -36.23
CA ALA A 131 27.84 -1.62 -36.37
C ALA A 131 28.70 -2.54 -37.26
N ALA A 132 28.56 -3.86 -37.12
CA ALA A 132 29.23 -4.83 -37.99
C ALA A 132 28.81 -4.68 -39.46
N LEU A 133 27.50 -4.51 -39.73
CA LEU A 133 26.97 -4.24 -41.07
C LEU A 133 27.57 -2.96 -41.68
N LYS A 134 27.62 -1.87 -40.90
CA LYS A 134 28.22 -0.60 -41.35
C LYS A 134 29.69 -0.78 -41.67
N LEU A 135 30.45 -1.45 -40.80
CA LEU A 135 31.86 -1.69 -41.00
C LEU A 135 32.13 -2.50 -42.27
N GLN A 136 31.35 -3.55 -42.53
CA GLN A 136 31.51 -4.35 -43.76
C GLN A 136 31.21 -3.53 -45.01
N LEU A 137 30.16 -2.73 -45.00
CA LEU A 137 29.81 -1.85 -46.12
C LEU A 137 30.85 -0.75 -46.37
N GLU A 138 31.57 -0.31 -45.35
CA GLU A 138 32.62 0.73 -45.46
C GLU A 138 34.00 0.15 -45.80
N THR A 139 34.29 -1.10 -45.43
CA THR A 139 35.65 -1.69 -45.53
C THR A 139 35.82 -2.63 -46.72
N GLU A 140 34.75 -3.32 -47.17
CA GLU A 140 34.80 -4.28 -48.27
C GLU A 140 34.31 -3.59 -49.57
N GLU A 141 35.13 -3.55 -50.64
CA GLU A 141 34.71 -3.02 -51.95
C GLU A 141 33.56 -3.84 -52.57
N GLU A 142 33.59 -5.16 -52.36
CA GLU A 142 32.49 -6.08 -52.66
C GLU A 142 32.11 -6.84 -51.37
N PRO A 143 31.11 -6.35 -50.61
CA PRO A 143 30.76 -6.95 -49.34
C PRO A 143 30.05 -8.30 -49.52
N ASP A 144 30.42 -9.29 -48.71
CA ASP A 144 29.82 -10.62 -48.74
C ASP A 144 28.33 -10.57 -48.35
N VAL A 145 27.45 -10.73 -49.35
CA VAL A 145 25.98 -10.74 -49.20
C VAL A 145 25.52 -11.78 -48.19
N GLY A 146 26.22 -12.92 -48.07
CA GLY A 146 25.91 -13.95 -47.09
C GLY A 146 26.10 -13.47 -45.65
N LYS A 147 27.20 -12.76 -45.38
CA LYS A 147 27.49 -12.17 -44.05
C LYS A 147 26.52 -11.04 -43.72
N LEU A 148 26.23 -10.15 -44.68
CA LEU A 148 25.24 -9.09 -44.49
C LEU A 148 23.85 -9.67 -44.15
N LYS A 149 23.43 -10.71 -44.87
CA LYS A 149 22.16 -11.41 -44.60
C LYS A 149 22.15 -12.09 -43.24
N ALA A 150 23.27 -12.65 -42.80
CA ALA A 150 23.39 -13.26 -41.48
C ALA A 150 23.25 -12.24 -40.34
N GLU A 151 23.85 -11.06 -40.47
CA GLU A 151 23.69 -9.96 -39.50
C GLU A 151 22.27 -9.37 -39.52
N LEU A 152 21.64 -9.26 -40.69
CA LEU A 152 20.23 -8.86 -40.78
C LEU A 152 19.30 -9.87 -40.07
N MET A 153 19.54 -11.17 -40.23
CA MET A 153 18.82 -12.22 -39.49
C MET A 153 19.09 -12.16 -37.98
N ARG A 154 20.27 -11.74 -37.54
CA ARG A 154 20.56 -11.51 -36.11
C ARG A 154 19.72 -10.37 -35.56
N ILE A 155 19.61 -9.27 -36.30
CA ILE A 155 18.76 -8.12 -35.93
C ILE A 155 17.30 -8.56 -35.80
N ASP A 156 16.76 -9.27 -36.80
CA ASP A 156 15.36 -9.73 -36.78
C ASP A 156 15.07 -10.67 -35.59
N ARG A 157 16.00 -11.59 -35.26
CA ARG A 157 15.88 -12.43 -34.05
C ARG A 157 15.84 -11.59 -32.77
N TYR A 158 16.71 -10.57 -32.65
CA TYR A 158 16.69 -9.71 -31.48
C TYR A 158 15.37 -8.94 -31.38
N VAL A 159 14.85 -8.35 -32.47
CA VAL A 159 13.55 -7.65 -32.47
C VAL A 159 12.41 -8.59 -32.06
N ASN A 160 12.38 -9.81 -32.61
CA ASN A 160 11.35 -10.78 -32.23
C ASN A 160 11.41 -11.15 -30.75
N MET A 161 12.60 -11.25 -30.17
CA MET A 161 12.78 -11.51 -28.73
C MET A 161 12.26 -10.35 -27.86
N SER A 162 12.49 -9.08 -28.25
CA SER A 162 11.97 -7.94 -27.48
C SER A 162 10.46 -7.82 -27.56
N LEU A 163 9.87 -8.07 -28.73
CA LEU A 163 8.41 -8.13 -28.91
C LEU A 163 7.78 -9.28 -28.10
N ALA A 164 8.42 -10.45 -28.07
CA ALA A 164 7.98 -11.57 -27.26
C ALA A 164 8.00 -11.21 -25.75
N TYR A 165 9.07 -10.58 -25.28
CA TYR A 165 9.15 -10.09 -23.90
C TYR A 165 8.11 -9.01 -23.57
N ALA A 166 7.82 -8.10 -24.50
CA ALA A 166 6.77 -7.09 -24.34
C ALA A 166 5.37 -7.74 -24.22
N ARG A 167 5.10 -8.81 -24.99
CA ARG A 167 3.84 -9.57 -24.89
C ARG A 167 3.71 -10.33 -23.57
N LEU A 168 4.81 -10.93 -23.09
CA LEU A 168 4.89 -11.60 -21.78
C LEU A 168 4.51 -10.71 -20.60
N ASN A 169 4.79 -9.41 -20.70
CA ASN A 169 4.46 -8.44 -19.65
C ASN A 169 3.14 -7.69 -19.91
N SER A 170 2.37 -8.08 -20.92
CA SER A 170 1.06 -7.47 -21.20
C SER A 170 -0.02 -8.15 -20.36
N SER A 171 -0.90 -7.35 -19.75
CA SER A 171 -2.01 -7.77 -18.89
C SER A 171 -3.09 -8.61 -19.59
N THR A 172 -3.01 -8.78 -20.91
CA THR A 172 -4.06 -9.37 -21.77
C THR A 172 -3.58 -10.65 -22.46
N SER A 173 -2.63 -11.36 -21.86
CA SER A 173 -2.08 -12.58 -22.44
C SER A 173 -2.60 -13.84 -21.71
N ASP A 174 -3.59 -14.51 -22.32
CA ASP A 174 -4.08 -15.81 -21.87
C ASP A 174 -3.04 -16.90 -22.19
N TYR A 175 -2.09 -17.09 -21.28
CA TYR A 175 -1.10 -18.17 -21.41
C TYR A 175 -1.73 -19.52 -21.07
N LEU A 176 -1.79 -20.40 -22.07
CA LEU A 176 -2.15 -21.79 -21.85
C LEU A 176 -0.88 -22.63 -21.64
N PHE A 177 -0.45 -22.78 -20.39
CA PHE A 177 0.66 -23.66 -20.05
C PHE A 177 0.24 -25.12 -20.21
N ARG A 178 0.94 -25.87 -21.08
CA ARG A 178 0.76 -27.32 -21.26
C ARG A 178 2.09 -28.03 -21.07
N SER A 179 2.06 -29.20 -20.44
CA SER A 179 3.20 -30.11 -20.39
C SER A 179 3.39 -30.76 -21.77
N TYR A 180 4.57 -30.60 -22.36
CA TYR A 180 4.96 -31.26 -23.60
C TYR A 180 6.22 -32.08 -23.38
N ALA A 181 6.30 -33.24 -24.04
CA ALA A 181 7.53 -34.01 -24.10
C ALA A 181 8.58 -33.23 -24.91
N LEU A 182 9.75 -33.00 -24.31
CA LEU A 182 10.82 -32.21 -24.91
C LEU A 182 11.32 -32.84 -26.23
N ASP A 183 11.35 -34.17 -26.29
CA ASP A 183 11.76 -34.93 -27.48
C ASP A 183 10.89 -34.63 -28.71
N ASP A 184 9.58 -34.47 -28.50
CA ASP A 184 8.64 -34.20 -29.60
C ASP A 184 8.82 -32.78 -30.14
N LEU A 185 9.10 -31.82 -29.26
CA LEU A 185 9.42 -30.44 -29.64
C LEU A 185 10.73 -30.37 -30.45
N ILE A 186 11.78 -31.05 -30.00
CA ILE A 186 13.08 -31.08 -30.68
C ILE A 186 12.94 -31.72 -32.07
N LYS A 187 12.25 -32.86 -32.18
CA LYS A 187 12.00 -33.52 -33.48
C LYS A 187 11.23 -32.62 -34.44
N LYS A 188 10.25 -31.85 -33.95
CA LYS A 188 9.48 -30.91 -34.78
C LYS A 188 10.34 -29.73 -35.26
N ALA A 189 11.16 -29.16 -34.38
CA ALA A 189 12.06 -28.05 -34.71
C ALA A 189 13.16 -28.47 -35.71
N LEU A 190 13.73 -29.66 -35.53
CA LEU A 190 14.74 -30.19 -36.46
C LEU A 190 14.13 -30.47 -37.84
N ARG A 191 12.93 -31.06 -37.90
CA ARG A 191 12.25 -31.33 -39.18
C ARG A 191 11.95 -30.04 -39.97
N LEU A 192 11.63 -28.95 -39.29
CA LEU A 192 11.39 -27.64 -39.92
C LEU A 192 12.66 -27.03 -40.53
N LYS A 193 13.83 -27.31 -39.94
CA LYS A 193 15.13 -26.79 -40.40
C LYS A 193 15.66 -27.49 -41.66
N TRP A 194 15.10 -28.64 -42.04
CA TRP A 194 15.46 -29.37 -43.26
C TRP A 194 14.65 -28.94 -44.50
N TYR A 195 13.61 -28.12 -44.33
CA TYR A 195 12.75 -27.65 -45.42
C TYR A 195 12.96 -26.16 -45.78
N LEU A 196 13.93 -25.50 -45.15
CA LEU A 196 14.32 -24.09 -45.35
C LEU A 196 15.78 -24.03 -45.80
#